data_AF-A0AAW7XBI3-F1
#
_entry.id   AF-A0AAW7XBI3-F1
#
_cell.length_a   1.000
_cell.length_b   1.000
_cell.length_c   1.000
_cell.angle_alpha   90.00
_cell.angle_beta   90.00
_cell.angle_gamma   90.00
#
_symmetry.space_group_name_H-M   'P 1'
#
loop_
_entity.id
_entity.type
_entity.pdbx_description
1 polymer ?
#
loop_
_entity_poly.entity_id
_entity_poly.type
_entity_poly.pdbx_seq_one_letter_code
_entity_poly.pdbx_strand_id
1 'polypeptide(L)' 'VAKYLNIVDAAAVYANASTAYTDGAQFGLGAEIGISTQKLHARGPMALDEITSYKWVVKGNGQIRS' A
#
# COMPACT_ATOMS: atom_id res chain seq x y z
N VAL A 1 -1.52 -24.07 1.77
CA VAL A 1 -1.60 -22.62 2.14
C VAL A 1 -0.58 -21.78 1.38
N ALA A 2 0.73 -22.03 1.50
CA ALA A 2 1.77 -21.21 0.85
C ALA A 2 1.58 -21.03 -0.67
N LYS A 3 1.28 -22.10 -1.41
CA LYS A 3 0.99 -22.01 -2.87
C LYS A 3 -0.16 -21.05 -3.17
N TYR A 4 -1.23 -21.08 -2.39
CA TYR A 4 -2.41 -20.22 -2.59
C TYR A 4 -2.08 -18.74 -2.35
N LEU A 5 -1.39 -18.43 -1.26
CA LEU A 5 -0.99 -17.05 -0.93
C LEU A 5 -0.08 -16.43 -1.99
N ASN A 6 0.72 -17.25 -2.70
CA ASN A 6 1.66 -16.77 -3.71
C ASN A 6 1.05 -16.59 -5.12
N ILE A 7 0.02 -17.36 -5.49
CA ILE A 7 -0.51 -17.35 -6.87
C ILE A 7 -1.73 -16.43 -7.06
N VAL A 8 -2.43 -16.08 -5.98
CA VAL A 8 -3.62 -15.24 -6.06
C VAL A 8 -3.20 -13.78 -6.06
N ASP A 9 -3.45 -13.09 -7.16
CA ASP A 9 -3.12 -11.68 -7.34
C ASP A 9 -4.30 -10.77 -6.93
N ALA A 10 -4.42 -10.52 -5.62
CA ALA A 10 -5.43 -9.64 -5.03
C ALA A 10 -4.80 -8.59 -4.11
N ALA A 11 -5.59 -7.62 -3.67
CA ALA A 11 -5.14 -6.60 -2.72
C ALA A 11 -4.87 -7.16 -1.31
N ALA A 12 -5.64 -8.17 -0.90
CA ALA A 12 -5.40 -8.95 0.31
C ALA A 12 -5.74 -10.42 0.04
N VAL A 13 -4.91 -11.35 0.53
CA VAL A 13 -5.12 -12.80 0.37
C VAL A 13 -5.09 -13.44 1.75
N TYR A 14 -6.12 -14.19 2.09
CA TYR A 14 -6.29 -14.79 3.42
C TYR A 14 -6.21 -16.31 3.37
N ALA A 15 -5.70 -16.90 4.44
CA ALA A 15 -5.84 -18.32 4.70
C ALA A 15 -6.40 -18.49 6.12
N ASN A 16 -7.50 -19.23 6.25
CA ASN A 16 -8.18 -19.47 7.53
C ASN A 16 -8.63 -18.19 8.26
N ALA A 17 -8.94 -17.12 7.52
CA ALA A 17 -9.51 -15.88 8.03
C ALA A 17 -10.57 -15.34 7.06
N SER A 18 -11.55 -14.60 7.58
CA SER A 18 -12.62 -14.02 6.77
C SER A 18 -12.10 -12.91 5.84
N THR A 19 -12.69 -12.77 4.65
CA THR A 19 -12.39 -11.66 3.74
C THR A 19 -12.87 -10.31 4.26
N ALA A 20 -13.79 -10.31 5.24
CA ALA A 20 -14.32 -9.10 5.89
C ALA A 20 -13.25 -8.30 6.66
N TYR A 21 -12.07 -8.89 6.90
CA TYR A 21 -10.94 -8.19 7.52
C TYR A 21 -10.20 -7.24 6.58
N THR A 22 -10.59 -7.14 5.30
CA THR A 22 -9.98 -6.19 4.35
C THR A 22 -10.52 -4.80 4.64
N ASP A 23 -9.97 -4.16 5.66
CA ASP A 23 -10.41 -2.88 6.19
C ASP A 23 -9.24 -2.18 6.89
N GLY A 24 -9.12 -0.87 6.71
CA GLY A 24 -8.01 -0.09 7.26
C GLY A 24 -7.89 -0.15 8.79
N ALA A 25 -9.01 -0.17 9.52
CA ALA A 25 -8.97 -0.27 10.97
C ALA A 25 -8.55 -1.69 11.42
N GLN A 26 -9.03 -2.74 10.74
CA GLN A 26 -8.60 -4.12 11.01
C GLN A 26 -7.12 -4.35 10.70
N PHE A 27 -6.56 -3.62 9.73
CA PHE A 27 -5.13 -3.67 9.37
C PHE A 27 -4.26 -2.75 10.23
N GLY A 28 -4.84 -2.02 11.20
CA GLY A 28 -4.09 -1.14 12.11
C GLY A 28 -3.71 0.22 11.52
N LEU A 29 -4.33 0.63 10.41
CA LEU A 29 -4.12 1.93 9.78
C LEU A 29 -4.92 3.06 10.44
N GLY A 30 -5.84 2.71 11.34
CA GLY A 30 -6.68 3.64 12.11
C GLY A 30 -7.88 4.17 11.32
N ALA A 31 -7.68 4.60 10.08
CA ALA A 31 -8.74 5.04 9.17
C ALA A 31 -8.48 4.51 7.75
N GLU A 32 -9.50 4.59 6.90
CA GLU A 32 -9.39 4.27 5.49
C GLU A 32 -10.24 5.28 4.67
N ILE A 33 -9.76 5.67 3.49
CA ILE A 33 -10.55 6.41 2.49
C ILE A 33 -11.33 5.46 1.55
N GLY A 34 -10.73 4.32 1.26
CA GLY A 34 -11.33 3.19 0.57
C GLY A 34 -10.30 2.08 0.33
N ILE A 35 -10.72 1.02 -0.35
CA ILE A 35 -9.87 -0.13 -0.71
C ILE A 35 -9.49 -0.03 -2.19
N SER A 36 -8.21 0.11 -2.46
CA SER A 36 -7.69 0.07 -3.83
C SER A 36 -7.44 -1.37 -4.30
N THR A 37 -7.96 -1.69 -5.48
CA THR A 37 -7.69 -2.96 -6.18
C THR A 37 -6.66 -2.80 -7.31
N GLN A 38 -6.18 -1.59 -7.56
CA GLN A 38 -5.20 -1.29 -8.60
C GLN A 38 -3.78 -1.72 -8.17
N LYS A 39 -2.87 -1.86 -9.14
CA LYS A 39 -1.49 -2.32 -8.87
C LYS A 39 -0.48 -1.20 -8.64
N LEU A 40 -0.82 0.03 -9.05
CA LEU A 40 0.08 1.18 -8.97
C LEU A 40 -0.31 2.09 -7.80
N HIS A 41 0.68 2.80 -7.24
CA HIS A 41 0.55 3.72 -6.11
C HIS A 41 0.19 3.04 -4.79
N ALA A 42 -1.07 2.68 -4.60
CA ALA A 42 -1.60 2.11 -3.37
C ALA A 42 -2.50 0.91 -3.68
N ARG A 43 -2.41 -0.14 -2.86
CA ARG A 43 -3.17 -1.40 -3.04
C ARG A 43 -3.57 -1.97 -1.68
N GLY A 44 -4.85 -2.29 -1.52
CA GLY A 44 -5.46 -2.61 -0.23
C GLY A 44 -6.12 -1.37 0.40
N PRO A 45 -6.47 -1.44 1.69
CA PRO A 45 -6.94 -0.29 2.45
C PRO A 45 -5.98 0.90 2.33
N MET A 46 -6.49 2.07 1.96
CA MET A 46 -5.70 3.28 1.78
C MET A 46 -5.91 4.24 2.94
N ALA A 47 -4.83 4.62 3.62
CA ALA A 47 -4.83 5.55 4.74
C ALA A 47 -3.98 6.80 4.41
N LEU A 48 -3.37 7.41 5.43
CA LEU A 48 -2.65 8.69 5.28
C LEU A 48 -1.47 8.59 4.33
N ASP A 49 -0.68 7.51 4.38
CA ASP A 49 0.50 7.37 3.53
C ASP A 49 0.11 7.24 2.05
N GLU A 50 -0.98 6.51 1.78
CA GLU A 50 -1.52 6.30 0.43
C GLU A 50 -2.14 7.55 -0.20
N ILE A 51 -2.29 8.67 0.54
CA ILE A 51 -2.72 9.96 -0.02
C ILE A 51 -1.58 10.99 -0.08
N THR A 52 -0.35 10.53 0.13
CA THR A 52 0.85 11.37 0.02
C THR A 52 1.61 11.07 -1.27
N SER A 53 2.57 11.94 -1.59
CA SER A 53 3.57 11.70 -2.61
C SER A 53 4.92 12.13 -2.06
N TYR A 54 5.99 11.66 -2.66
CA TYR A 54 7.35 12.02 -2.28
C TYR A 54 7.95 12.98 -3.30
N LYS A 55 8.93 13.75 -2.85
CA LYS A 55 9.75 14.60 -3.71
C LYS A 55 11.21 14.51 -3.30
N TRP A 56 12.08 14.68 -4.27
CA TRP A 56 13.50 14.84 -4.01
C TRP A 56 13.78 16.26 -3.54
N VAL A 57 14.52 16.38 -2.45
CA VAL A 57 15.03 17.66 -1.95
C VAL A 57 16.53 17.64 -2.12
N VAL A 58 17.05 18.45 -3.05
CA VAL A 58 18.48 18.54 -3.34
C VAL A 58 18.99 19.89 -2.81
N LYS A 59 20.00 19.85 -1.94
CA LYS A 59 20.68 21.04 -1.42
C LYS A 59 22.08 21.11 -2.01
N GLY A 60 22.33 22.15 -2.80
CA GLY A 60 23.60 22.34 -3.50
C GLY A 60 24.48 23.42 -2.87
N ASN A 61 25.77 23.37 -3.22
CA ASN A 61 26.78 24.39 -2.98
C ASN A 61 27.77 24.44 -4.16
N GLY A 62 27.25 24.63 -5.38
CA GLY A 62 28.06 24.77 -6.59
C GLY A 62 28.37 23.47 -7.35
N GLN A 63 27.59 22.40 -7.16
CA GLN A 63 27.76 21.17 -7.94
C GLN A 63 27.46 21.43 -9.42
N ILE A 64 28.35 20.97 -10.29
CA ILE A 64 28.23 21.03 -11.75
C ILE A 64 28.07 19.59 -12.25
N ARG A 65 27.20 19.36 -13.24
CA ARG A 65 27.05 18.07 -13.92
C ARG A 65 28.02 18.02 -15.09
N SER A 66 28.87 16.99 -15.15
CA SER A 66 29.72 16.66 -16.30
C SER A 66 28.95 15.89 -17.37
#